data_AF-A0A1V4RX63-F1
#
_entry.id   AF-A0A1V4RX63-F1
#
_cell.length_a   1.000
_cell.length_b   1.000
_cell.length_c   1.000
_cell.angle_alpha   90.00
_cell.angle_beta   90.00
_cell.angle_gamma   90.00
#
_symmetry.space_group_name_H-M   'P 1'
#
loop_
_entity.id
_entity.type
_entity.pdbx_description
1 polymer ?
#
loop_
_entity_poly.entity_id
_entity_poly.type
_entity_poly.pdbx_seq_one_letter_code
_entity_poly.pdbx_strand_id
1 'polypeptide(L)'
;MKENQMQKRLSSLDAFRGITIAGMILVNNPGSWSHVYPPLLHSEWNGWTPTDLIFPFFLFIVGVALTFSLEKQLNVHDRRYVYLKIARRTLILFGLGLFLSGFPYYNLAKIRIPGVLQRIAVVYCIASVITLNTRVKGQAWTMAGLLLLYWGLMKLIPVPGHGAGDLSATGNLAAFVDNKLLHGHIWKETWDPEGVLSTIPAVATTLSGVLTGHWLRSGRDKQEIAGWMFVAGWIAIVVVLAGAHGNFVPQTYLHQDLGNAIVRVFFTLLLVTNLFLAGCKKGENPTSPPEKKTPRLSRVAGFRASRILQSYPNREFPPKEYWQKVAEQMSGKFTETQPGGIWIVGLYQSDGSVRLNFPVYGTPFDHIRSILDEQNEAYLSYFDQKGINVWLQVEPGLADVDTLISIVLNRYKNHSSVVGFGVDVEWYQTSLHAGGKKVSDAEAECWEQKVKAVNPDYTLFLKHYSKSRMPPAYRGDLIFVDDSQDFSYSADPFHEMINEYSDWGTEFFPNKVAFQYGYPNDRFWWSKLSDPPGDIGNALLQNISNCFGLFWVDFTVTEVFPLD
;
A
#
# COMPACT_ATOMS: atom_id res chain seq x y z
N MET A 1 -13.49 -25.02 -5.72
CA MET A 1 -13.43 -24.32 -4.42
C MET A 1 -13.01 -22.89 -4.71
N LYS A 2 -13.75 -21.88 -4.23
CA LYS A 2 -13.52 -20.47 -4.61
C LYS A 2 -12.22 -19.96 -3.99
N GLU A 3 -11.26 -19.57 -4.83
CA GLU A 3 -10.02 -18.87 -4.45
C GLU A 3 -10.36 -17.61 -3.63
N ASN A 4 -9.75 -17.48 -2.45
CA ASN A 4 -9.80 -16.24 -1.68
C ASN A 4 -8.85 -15.22 -2.35
N GLN A 5 -9.41 -14.40 -3.24
CA GLN A 5 -8.74 -13.21 -3.77
C GLN A 5 -8.33 -12.28 -2.61
N MET A 6 -7.04 -12.26 -2.28
CA MET A 6 -6.46 -11.25 -1.38
C MET A 6 -6.58 -9.88 -2.08
N GLN A 7 -7.57 -9.10 -1.68
CA GLN A 7 -7.85 -7.79 -2.29
C GLN A 7 -6.68 -6.82 -2.05
N LYS A 8 -5.91 -6.59 -3.11
CA LYS A 8 -4.84 -5.58 -3.26
C LYS A 8 -5.31 -4.24 -2.66
N ARG A 9 -4.60 -3.72 -1.64
CA ARG A 9 -4.90 -2.41 -1.06
C ARG A 9 -4.77 -1.33 -2.14
N LEU A 10 -5.78 -0.47 -2.26
CA LEU A 10 -5.79 0.59 -3.27
C LEU A 10 -4.88 1.74 -2.83
N SER A 11 -3.62 1.71 -3.26
CA SER A 11 -2.62 2.76 -2.96
C SER A 11 -3.12 4.18 -3.32
N SER A 12 -3.86 4.33 -4.44
CA SER A 12 -4.50 5.59 -4.82
C SER A 12 -5.55 6.07 -3.82
N LEU A 13 -6.29 5.16 -3.19
CA LEU A 13 -7.28 5.49 -2.16
C LEU A 13 -6.61 5.89 -0.84
N ASP A 14 -5.52 5.23 -0.49
CA ASP A 14 -4.74 5.57 0.71
C ASP A 14 -4.02 6.92 0.53
N ALA A 15 -3.47 7.21 -0.66
CA ALA A 15 -2.92 8.52 -1.01
C ALA A 15 -4.00 9.62 -0.99
N PHE A 16 -5.17 9.36 -1.57
CA PHE A 16 -6.30 10.31 -1.56
C PHE A 16 -6.76 10.62 -0.12
N ARG A 17 -6.80 9.61 0.75
CA ARG A 17 -7.09 9.80 2.17
C ARG A 17 -6.02 10.64 2.87
N GLY A 18 -4.74 10.36 2.62
CA GLY A 18 -3.62 11.12 3.18
C GLY A 18 -3.67 12.60 2.79
N ILE A 19 -3.88 12.90 1.51
CA ILE A 19 -4.02 14.27 1.00
C ILE A 19 -5.23 14.97 1.62
N THR A 20 -6.36 14.27 1.74
CA THR A 20 -7.58 14.85 2.34
C THR A 20 -7.36 15.18 3.82
N ILE A 21 -6.67 14.33 4.58
CA ILE A 21 -6.31 14.59 5.99
C ILE A 21 -5.32 15.76 6.09
N ALA A 22 -4.28 15.78 5.25
CA ALA A 22 -3.31 16.87 5.22
C ALA A 22 -3.98 18.21 4.90
N GLY A 23 -4.88 18.23 3.90
CA GLY A 23 -5.71 19.40 3.58
C GLY A 23 -6.58 19.84 4.74
N MET A 24 -7.24 18.89 5.42
CA MET A 24 -8.06 19.17 6.61
C MET A 24 -7.25 19.82 7.74
N ILE A 25 -6.04 19.33 8.01
CA ILE A 25 -5.16 19.90 9.03
C ILE A 25 -4.74 21.31 8.65
N LEU A 26 -4.36 21.53 7.38
CA LEU A 26 -3.91 22.81 6.85
C LEU A 26 -4.98 23.90 6.99
N VAL A 27 -6.24 23.59 6.63
CA VAL A 27 -7.34 24.58 6.66
C VAL A 27 -7.88 24.82 8.07
N ASN A 28 -7.80 23.82 8.96
CA ASN A 28 -8.25 23.95 10.34
C ASN A 28 -7.23 24.65 11.24
N ASN A 29 -5.94 24.67 10.85
CA ASN A 29 -4.86 25.27 11.62
C ASN A 29 -3.97 26.16 10.74
N PRO A 30 -4.49 27.30 10.23
CA PRO A 30 -3.70 28.19 9.36
C PRO A 30 -2.59 28.97 10.10
N GLY A 31 -2.36 28.70 11.39
CA GLY A 31 -1.41 29.42 12.24
C GLY A 31 -1.94 30.78 12.69
N SER A 32 -2.23 31.67 11.74
CA SER A 32 -2.81 32.99 12.00
C SER A 32 -4.04 33.25 11.14
N TRP A 33 -5.18 33.52 11.79
CA TRP A 33 -6.45 33.85 11.12
C TRP A 33 -6.42 35.22 10.42
N SER A 34 -5.44 36.08 10.70
CA SER A 34 -5.29 37.38 10.04
C SER A 34 -4.52 37.34 8.71
N HIS A 35 -3.85 36.23 8.41
CA HIS A 35 -2.99 36.07 7.22
C HIS A 35 -3.22 34.71 6.54
N VAL A 36 -4.48 34.39 6.25
CA VAL A 36 -4.85 33.16 5.54
C VAL A 36 -4.91 33.42 4.04
N TYR A 37 -4.24 32.59 3.24
CA TYR A 37 -4.35 32.66 1.78
C TYR A 37 -5.80 32.45 1.35
N PRO A 38 -6.37 33.28 0.45
CA PRO A 38 -7.78 33.21 0.08
C PRO A 38 -8.30 31.82 -0.35
N PRO A 39 -7.54 30.97 -1.09
CA PRO A 39 -7.99 29.62 -1.44
C PRO A 39 -8.12 28.63 -0.26
N LEU A 40 -7.55 28.95 0.91
CA LEU A 40 -7.64 28.12 2.12
C LEU A 40 -8.81 28.51 3.02
N LEU A 41 -9.50 29.61 2.73
CA LEU A 41 -10.71 30.03 3.42
C LEU A 41 -11.94 29.30 2.84
N HIS A 42 -12.96 29.11 3.65
CA HIS A 42 -14.28 28.69 3.15
C HIS A 42 -14.92 29.82 2.34
N SER A 43 -15.74 29.49 1.33
CA SER A 43 -16.59 30.50 0.72
C SER A 43 -17.60 31.05 1.75
N GLU A 44 -17.92 32.33 1.68
CA GLU A 44 -18.80 32.98 2.67
C GLU A 44 -20.24 32.44 2.64
N TRP A 45 -20.78 32.21 1.45
CA TRP A 45 -22.11 31.61 1.25
C TRP A 45 -22.28 31.04 -0.16
N ASN A 46 -21.80 31.78 -1.15
CA ASN A 46 -21.85 31.41 -2.55
C ASN A 46 -20.45 31.17 -3.09
N GLY A 47 -20.34 30.14 -3.92
CA GLY A 47 -19.09 29.67 -4.46
C GLY A 47 -18.67 28.35 -3.82
N TRP A 48 -17.44 27.98 -4.12
CA TRP A 48 -16.73 26.90 -3.46
C TRP A 48 -15.25 27.26 -3.48
N THR A 49 -14.53 26.89 -2.44
CA THR A 49 -13.07 26.90 -2.41
C THR A 49 -12.55 25.48 -2.30
N PRO A 50 -11.24 25.23 -2.53
CA PRO A 50 -10.64 23.92 -2.27
C PRO A 50 -10.95 23.37 -0.87
N THR A 51 -11.07 24.25 0.14
CA THR A 51 -11.43 23.89 1.51
C THR A 51 -12.80 23.21 1.61
N ASP A 52 -13.78 23.65 0.83
CA ASP A 52 -15.16 23.13 0.85
C ASP A 52 -15.28 21.70 0.29
N LEU A 53 -14.23 21.20 -0.37
CA LEU A 53 -14.19 19.86 -0.96
C LEU A 53 -13.69 18.78 0.02
N ILE A 54 -13.01 19.18 1.10
CA ILE A 54 -12.38 18.24 2.05
C ILE A 54 -13.41 17.31 2.69
N PHE A 55 -14.53 17.84 3.17
CA PHE A 55 -15.57 17.01 3.80
C PHE A 55 -16.27 16.05 2.81
N PRO A 56 -16.68 16.49 1.60
CA PRO A 56 -17.11 15.59 0.54
C PRO A 56 -16.12 14.47 0.21
N PHE A 57 -14.81 14.75 0.20
CA PHE A 57 -13.78 13.73 -0.03
C PHE A 57 -13.80 12.65 1.05
N PHE A 58 -13.93 13.02 2.33
CA PHE A 58 -14.05 12.05 3.41
C PHE A 58 -15.27 11.14 3.24
N LEU A 59 -16.43 11.70 2.89
CA LEU A 59 -17.66 10.93 2.68
C LEU A 59 -17.54 9.97 1.49
N PHE A 60 -16.93 10.42 0.40
CA PHE A 60 -16.64 9.57 -0.75
C PHE A 60 -15.69 8.42 -0.38
N ILE A 61 -14.59 8.69 0.33
CA ILE A 61 -13.64 7.67 0.80
C ILE A 61 -14.35 6.65 1.70
N VAL A 62 -15.22 7.10 2.60
CA VAL A 62 -16.04 6.21 3.44
C VAL A 62 -16.90 5.30 2.57
N GLY A 63 -17.53 5.84 1.53
CA GLY A 63 -18.32 5.06 0.57
C GLY A 63 -17.52 4.00 -0.17
N VAL A 64 -16.33 4.36 -0.68
CA VAL A 64 -15.44 3.39 -1.34
C VAL A 64 -14.99 2.31 -0.35
N ALA A 65 -14.56 2.68 0.87
CA ALA A 65 -14.11 1.71 1.87
C ALA A 65 -15.22 0.75 2.33
N LEU A 66 -16.46 1.22 2.32
CA LEU A 66 -17.64 0.46 2.72
C LEU A 66 -17.89 -0.75 1.80
N THR A 67 -17.71 -0.63 0.47
CA THR A 67 -17.93 -1.76 -0.46
C THR A 67 -16.95 -2.90 -0.27
N PHE A 68 -15.70 -2.60 0.08
CA PHE A 68 -14.69 -3.62 0.39
C PHE A 68 -14.94 -4.23 1.77
N SER A 69 -15.27 -3.41 2.77
CA SER A 69 -15.47 -3.88 4.14
C SER A 69 -16.74 -4.74 4.30
N LEU A 70 -17.86 -4.37 3.67
CA LEU A 70 -19.13 -5.07 3.87
C LEU A 70 -19.13 -6.43 3.19
N GLU A 71 -18.59 -6.54 1.97
CA GLU A 71 -18.52 -7.83 1.30
C GLU A 71 -17.60 -8.81 2.05
N LYS A 72 -16.41 -8.36 2.47
CA LYS A 72 -15.51 -9.18 3.27
C LYS A 72 -16.21 -9.73 4.51
N GLN A 73 -17.03 -8.91 5.18
CA GLN A 73 -17.76 -9.34 6.37
C GLN A 73 -18.90 -10.28 6.06
N LEU A 74 -19.63 -10.09 4.96
CA LEU A 74 -20.70 -10.99 4.53
C LEU A 74 -20.19 -12.37 4.06
N ASN A 75 -18.92 -12.46 3.63
CA ASN A 75 -18.29 -13.73 3.28
C ASN A 75 -17.90 -14.57 4.49
N VAL A 76 -17.78 -13.95 5.68
CA VAL A 76 -17.26 -14.60 6.90
C VAL A 76 -18.32 -14.67 8.01
N HIS A 77 -19.26 -13.73 8.04
CA HIS A 77 -20.25 -13.57 9.11
C HIS A 77 -21.67 -13.43 8.55
N ASP A 78 -22.66 -13.68 9.42
CA ASP A 78 -24.06 -13.53 9.08
C ASP A 78 -24.50 -12.06 9.04
N ARG A 79 -25.64 -11.79 8.39
CA ARG A 79 -26.14 -10.41 8.23
C ARG A 79 -26.43 -9.73 9.57
N ARG A 80 -26.89 -10.46 10.58
CA ARG A 80 -27.21 -9.88 11.90
C ARG A 80 -25.94 -9.35 12.57
N TYR A 81 -24.85 -10.10 12.53
CA TYR A 81 -23.55 -9.64 13.02
C TYR A 81 -23.09 -8.36 12.32
N VAL A 82 -23.23 -8.31 10.98
CA VAL A 82 -22.84 -7.13 10.19
C VAL A 82 -23.68 -5.90 10.58
N TYR A 83 -25.00 -6.03 10.73
CA TYR A 83 -25.86 -4.93 11.19
C TYR A 83 -25.50 -4.45 12.60
N LEU A 84 -25.24 -5.36 13.54
CA LEU A 84 -24.82 -5.01 14.90
C LEU A 84 -23.46 -4.29 14.91
N LYS A 85 -22.54 -4.70 14.04
CA LYS A 85 -21.23 -4.05 13.89
C LYS A 85 -21.36 -2.64 13.31
N ILE A 86 -22.23 -2.45 12.31
CA ILE A 86 -22.55 -1.12 11.77
C ILE A 86 -23.16 -0.23 12.87
N ALA A 87 -24.13 -0.74 13.61
CA ALA A 87 -24.78 -0.01 14.70
C ALA A 87 -23.77 0.39 15.79
N ARG A 88 -22.93 -0.54 16.25
CA ARG A 88 -21.87 -0.28 17.24
C ARG A 88 -20.90 0.80 16.76
N ARG A 89 -20.42 0.70 15.52
CA ARG A 89 -19.49 1.69 14.95
C ARG A 89 -20.14 3.08 14.83
N THR A 90 -21.41 3.12 14.43
CA THR A 90 -22.20 4.35 14.34
C THR A 90 -22.32 5.02 15.71
N LEU A 91 -22.69 4.25 16.75
CA LEU A 91 -22.81 4.76 18.12
C LEU A 91 -21.47 5.25 18.68
N ILE A 92 -20.38 4.52 18.43
CA ILE A 92 -19.04 4.93 18.88
C ILE A 92 -18.62 6.24 18.18
N LEU A 93 -18.76 6.35 16.86
CA LEU A 93 -18.37 7.55 16.12
C LEU A 93 -19.22 8.76 16.50
N PHE A 94 -20.52 8.56 16.67
CA PHE A 94 -21.44 9.62 17.09
C PHE A 94 -21.13 10.08 18.53
N GLY A 95 -20.90 9.13 19.45
CA GLY A 95 -20.53 9.42 20.84
C GLY A 95 -19.20 10.13 20.96
N LEU A 96 -18.18 9.72 20.19
CA LEU A 96 -16.89 10.44 20.11
C LEU A 96 -17.07 11.87 19.57
N GLY A 97 -17.93 12.05 18.57
CA GLY A 97 -18.26 13.38 18.05
C GLY A 97 -18.89 14.29 19.09
N LEU A 98 -19.88 13.80 19.84
CA LEU A 98 -20.49 14.55 20.94
C LEU A 98 -19.49 14.84 22.07
N PHE A 99 -18.67 13.87 22.44
CA PHE A 99 -17.63 14.05 23.45
C PHE A 99 -16.68 15.19 23.06
N LEU A 100 -16.17 15.20 21.82
CA LEU A 100 -15.31 16.27 21.33
C LEU A 100 -16.03 17.62 21.22
N SER A 101 -17.33 17.62 20.90
CA SER A 101 -18.15 18.85 20.81
C SER A 101 -18.38 19.51 22.18
N GLY A 102 -18.30 18.73 23.26
CA GLY A 102 -18.39 19.22 24.63
C GLY A 102 -17.06 19.67 25.22
N PHE A 103 -15.92 19.21 24.69
CA PHE A 103 -14.61 19.50 25.28
C PHE A 103 -14.21 20.99 25.15
N PRO A 104 -13.57 21.61 26.17
CA PRO A 104 -13.26 21.07 27.51
C PRO A 104 -14.34 21.35 28.57
N TYR A 105 -15.36 22.16 28.28
CA TYR A 105 -16.25 22.76 29.30
C TYR A 105 -17.59 22.02 29.53
N TYR A 106 -17.99 21.14 28.62
CA TYR A 106 -19.16 20.24 28.66
C TYR A 106 -20.49 20.89 29.08
N ASN A 107 -20.85 22.03 28.48
CA ASN A 107 -22.18 22.62 28.68
C ASN A 107 -23.22 21.90 27.81
N LEU A 108 -23.95 20.95 28.40
CA LEU A 108 -24.97 20.16 27.71
C LEU A 108 -26.11 21.00 27.13
N ALA A 109 -26.39 22.19 27.66
CA ALA A 109 -27.44 23.08 27.14
C ALA A 109 -27.02 23.86 25.88
N LYS A 110 -25.72 23.91 25.57
CA LYS A 110 -25.17 24.62 24.39
C LYS A 110 -24.26 23.73 23.53
N ILE A 111 -24.25 22.43 23.79
CA ILE A 111 -23.37 21.50 23.09
C ILE A 111 -23.79 21.42 21.63
N ARG A 112 -22.82 21.52 20.72
CA ARG A 112 -23.12 21.36 19.30
C ARG A 112 -23.49 19.90 19.00
N ILE A 113 -24.69 19.66 18.49
CA ILE A 113 -25.18 18.32 18.14
C ILE A 113 -24.80 17.90 16.71
N PRO A 114 -25.10 18.70 15.66
CA PRO A 114 -24.66 18.41 14.30
C PRO A 114 -23.18 18.75 14.17
N GLY A 115 -22.35 17.72 14.00
CA GLY A 115 -20.91 17.88 13.82
C GLY A 115 -20.37 16.90 12.79
N VAL A 116 -19.12 17.13 12.37
CA VAL A 116 -18.47 16.37 11.29
C VAL A 116 -18.47 14.87 11.56
N LEU A 117 -18.08 14.44 12.77
CA LEU A 117 -18.04 13.03 13.14
C LEU A 117 -19.44 12.41 13.26
N GLN A 118 -20.39 13.16 13.82
CA GLN A 118 -21.79 12.78 13.93
C GLN A 118 -22.40 12.54 12.56
N ARG A 119 -22.15 13.45 11.61
CA ARG A 119 -22.64 13.35 10.23
C ARG A 119 -22.00 12.19 9.49
N ILE A 120 -20.69 11.96 9.65
CA ILE A 120 -20.02 10.78 9.09
C ILE A 120 -20.66 9.49 9.65
N ALA A 121 -20.96 9.43 10.95
CA ALA A 121 -21.59 8.27 11.57
C ALA A 121 -22.99 7.98 10.98
N VAL A 122 -23.85 9.00 10.91
CA VAL A 122 -25.21 8.88 10.36
C VAL A 122 -25.18 8.47 8.89
N VAL A 123 -24.35 9.15 8.09
CA VAL A 123 -24.23 8.86 6.66
C VAL A 123 -23.67 7.47 6.41
N TYR A 124 -22.64 7.06 7.16
CA TYR A 124 -22.10 5.69 7.11
C TYR A 124 -23.18 4.65 7.40
N CYS A 125 -24.00 4.86 8.43
CA CYS A 125 -25.08 3.95 8.80
C CYS A 125 -26.10 3.81 7.66
N ILE A 126 -26.63 4.95 7.18
CA ILE A 126 -27.64 4.97 6.10
C ILE A 126 -27.09 4.33 4.83
N ALA A 127 -25.89 4.73 4.39
CA ALA A 127 -25.27 4.18 3.18
C ALA A 127 -24.98 2.68 3.33
N SER A 128 -24.60 2.20 4.52
CA SER A 128 -24.38 0.77 4.78
C SER A 128 -25.68 -0.01 4.66
N VAL A 129 -26.77 0.47 5.26
CA VAL A 129 -28.09 -0.18 5.17
C VAL A 129 -28.59 -0.19 3.72
N ILE A 130 -28.47 0.92 2.99
CA ILE A 130 -28.84 0.96 1.56
C ILE A 130 -28.03 -0.05 0.77
N THR A 131 -26.70 -0.09 0.96
CA THR A 131 -25.80 -1.00 0.25
C THR A 131 -26.11 -2.47 0.54
N LEU A 132 -26.47 -2.81 1.79
CA LEU A 132 -26.82 -4.17 2.18
C LEU A 132 -28.17 -4.64 1.62
N ASN A 133 -29.11 -3.73 1.36
CA ASN A 133 -30.49 -4.07 0.97
C ASN A 133 -30.79 -3.82 -0.52
N THR A 134 -29.91 -3.17 -1.26
CA THR A 134 -30.14 -2.81 -2.67
C THR A 134 -28.99 -3.26 -3.56
N ARG A 135 -29.32 -3.56 -4.83
CA ARG A 135 -28.32 -3.87 -5.88
C ARG A 135 -27.68 -2.56 -6.37
N VAL A 136 -26.57 -2.65 -7.12
CA VAL A 136 -25.84 -1.49 -7.68
C VAL A 136 -26.77 -0.51 -8.43
N LYS A 137 -27.70 -1.01 -9.25
CA LYS A 137 -28.72 -0.16 -9.92
C LYS A 137 -29.63 0.56 -8.91
N GLY A 138 -30.04 -0.13 -7.85
CA GLY A 138 -30.84 0.47 -6.79
C GLY A 138 -30.06 1.54 -6.02
N GLN A 139 -28.77 1.33 -5.77
CA GLN A 139 -27.90 2.32 -5.13
C GLN A 139 -27.77 3.59 -5.99
N ALA A 140 -27.65 3.45 -7.32
CA ALA A 140 -27.62 4.57 -8.25
C ALA A 140 -28.95 5.34 -8.30
N TRP A 141 -30.09 4.63 -8.36
CA TRP A 141 -31.41 5.25 -8.30
C TRP A 141 -31.67 5.95 -6.97
N THR A 142 -31.27 5.36 -5.84
CA THR A 142 -31.37 5.99 -4.53
C THR A 142 -30.50 7.24 -4.45
N MET A 143 -29.27 7.22 -4.98
CA MET A 143 -28.41 8.40 -5.05
C MET A 143 -29.06 9.54 -5.84
N ALA A 144 -29.57 9.25 -7.05
CA ALA A 144 -30.26 10.24 -7.87
C ALA A 144 -31.55 10.75 -7.19
N GLY A 145 -32.32 9.85 -6.58
CA GLY A 145 -33.54 10.17 -5.85
C GLY A 145 -33.29 11.06 -4.64
N LEU A 146 -32.23 10.83 -3.87
CA LEU A 146 -31.85 11.68 -2.72
C LEU A 146 -31.46 13.10 -3.16
N LEU A 147 -30.74 13.21 -4.28
CA LEU A 147 -30.36 14.51 -4.84
C LEU A 147 -31.58 15.29 -5.35
N LEU A 148 -32.47 14.63 -6.11
CA LEU A 148 -33.72 15.23 -6.58
C LEU A 148 -34.67 15.57 -5.43
N LEU A 149 -34.74 14.71 -4.41
CA LEU A 149 -35.52 14.96 -3.20
C LEU A 149 -35.01 16.21 -2.49
N TYR A 150 -33.70 16.30 -2.22
CA TYR A 150 -33.12 17.47 -1.57
C TYR A 150 -33.40 18.75 -2.37
N TRP A 151 -33.19 18.72 -3.68
CA TRP A 151 -33.52 19.83 -4.57
C TRP A 151 -34.98 20.25 -4.46
N GLY A 152 -35.91 19.29 -4.54
CA GLY A 152 -37.35 19.55 -4.43
C GLY A 152 -37.74 20.14 -3.07
N LEU A 153 -37.16 19.62 -1.97
CA LEU A 153 -37.36 20.17 -0.63
C LEU A 153 -36.91 21.64 -0.58
N MET A 154 -35.71 21.94 -1.09
CA MET A 154 -35.14 23.30 -1.04
C MET A 154 -35.86 24.30 -1.95
N LYS A 155 -36.41 23.87 -3.10
CA LYS A 155 -37.05 24.76 -4.07
C LYS A 155 -38.56 24.90 -3.92
N LEU A 156 -39.26 23.85 -3.52
CA LEU A 156 -40.72 23.79 -3.63
C LEU A 156 -41.44 24.04 -2.31
N ILE A 157 -40.77 23.82 -1.17
CA ILE A 157 -41.41 24.01 0.15
C ILE A 157 -41.25 25.47 0.58
N PRO A 158 -42.37 26.18 0.85
CA PRO A 158 -42.31 27.54 1.37
C PRO A 158 -41.85 27.58 2.82
N VAL A 159 -40.86 28.44 3.11
CA VAL A 159 -40.39 28.73 4.47
C VAL A 159 -41.20 29.91 5.03
N PRO A 160 -41.73 29.81 6.28
CA PRO A 160 -42.45 30.92 6.90
C PRO A 160 -41.62 32.21 6.92
N GLY A 161 -42.17 33.29 6.36
CA GLY A 161 -41.50 34.60 6.28
C GLY A 161 -40.55 34.80 5.08
N HIS A 162 -40.23 33.75 4.33
CA HIS A 162 -39.25 33.78 3.23
C HIS A 162 -39.80 33.28 1.88
N GLY A 163 -40.88 32.49 1.90
CA GLY A 163 -41.47 31.92 0.68
C GLY A 163 -40.77 30.65 0.20
N ALA A 164 -41.14 30.14 -0.99
CA ALA A 164 -40.55 28.94 -1.57
C ALA A 164 -39.32 29.29 -2.42
N GLY A 165 -38.27 28.47 -2.32
CA GLY A 165 -37.07 28.58 -3.15
C GLY A 165 -36.06 29.65 -2.72
N ASP A 166 -36.23 30.25 -1.54
CA ASP A 166 -35.19 31.08 -0.91
C ASP A 166 -33.99 30.19 -0.52
N LEU A 167 -32.81 30.49 -1.06
CA LEU A 167 -31.56 29.79 -0.80
C LEU A 167 -30.52 30.67 -0.08
N SER A 168 -30.96 31.81 0.47
CA SER A 168 -30.15 32.68 1.33
C SER A 168 -29.77 31.98 2.65
N ALA A 169 -28.76 32.49 3.35
CA ALA A 169 -28.23 31.90 4.59
C ALA A 169 -29.26 31.65 5.68
N THR A 170 -30.24 32.53 5.78
CA THR A 170 -31.23 32.55 6.86
C THR A 170 -32.62 32.12 6.42
N GLY A 171 -32.96 32.29 5.13
CA GLY A 171 -34.30 32.02 4.62
C GLY A 171 -34.53 30.63 4.05
N ASN A 172 -33.47 29.83 3.91
CA ASN A 172 -33.58 28.51 3.30
C ASN A 172 -34.20 27.46 4.25
N LEU A 173 -34.77 26.41 3.65
CA LEU A 173 -35.47 25.36 4.39
C LEU A 173 -34.55 24.60 5.36
N ALA A 174 -33.29 24.36 4.99
CA ALA A 174 -32.35 23.63 5.85
C ALA A 174 -32.06 24.41 7.13
N ALA A 175 -31.80 25.71 7.03
CA ALA A 175 -31.63 26.63 8.14
C ALA A 175 -32.88 26.68 9.02
N PHE A 176 -34.08 26.76 8.43
CA PHE A 176 -35.33 26.72 9.18
C PHE A 176 -35.49 25.43 10.01
N VAL A 177 -35.21 24.27 9.40
CA VAL A 177 -35.31 22.97 10.06
C VAL A 177 -34.26 22.83 11.17
N ASP A 178 -33.02 23.25 10.90
CA ASP A 178 -31.94 23.20 11.89
C ASP A 178 -32.27 24.08 13.11
N ASN A 179 -32.75 25.30 12.91
CA ASN A 179 -33.18 26.16 14.02
C ASN A 179 -34.36 25.57 14.80
N LYS A 180 -35.31 24.93 14.13
CA LYS A 180 -36.50 24.40 14.78
C LYS A 180 -36.22 23.14 15.61
N LEU A 181 -35.33 22.28 15.12
CA LEU A 181 -35.03 20.99 15.76
C LEU A 181 -33.80 21.04 16.69
N LEU A 182 -32.83 21.89 16.39
CA LEU A 182 -31.52 21.93 17.03
C LEU A 182 -31.21 23.32 17.60
N HIS A 183 -32.24 24.08 17.97
CA HIS A 183 -32.07 25.41 18.57
C HIS A 183 -31.08 25.38 19.74
N GLY A 184 -30.11 26.30 19.75
CA GLY A 184 -29.07 26.36 20.79
C GLY A 184 -27.97 25.30 20.69
N HIS A 185 -28.06 24.40 19.71
CA HIS A 185 -27.14 23.28 19.49
C HIS A 185 -26.46 23.28 18.11
N ILE A 186 -26.54 24.39 17.37
CA ILE A 186 -25.99 24.57 16.01
C ILE A 186 -24.75 25.49 16.02
N TRP A 187 -23.90 25.40 14.99
CA TRP A 187 -22.64 26.14 14.90
C TRP A 187 -22.79 27.64 14.69
N LYS A 188 -23.65 28.04 13.74
CA LYS A 188 -23.99 29.45 13.52
C LYS A 188 -25.32 29.73 14.18
N GLU A 189 -25.59 30.98 14.48
CA GLU A 189 -26.84 31.40 15.11
C GLU A 189 -28.08 31.02 14.29
N THR A 190 -27.93 30.84 12.98
CA THR A 190 -29.04 30.66 12.05
C THR A 190 -28.97 29.39 11.21
N TRP A 191 -27.90 28.61 11.20
CA TRP A 191 -27.80 27.37 10.41
C TRP A 191 -26.62 26.49 10.84
N ASP A 192 -26.61 25.23 10.41
CA ASP A 192 -25.45 24.35 10.57
C ASP A 192 -25.06 23.65 9.24
N PRO A 193 -23.77 23.67 8.85
CA PRO A 193 -23.35 22.98 7.64
C PRO A 193 -23.56 21.46 7.70
N GLU A 194 -23.58 20.89 8.91
CA GLU A 194 -23.81 19.47 9.22
C GLU A 194 -25.25 19.17 9.68
N GLY A 195 -26.18 20.08 9.39
CA GLY A 195 -27.60 19.98 9.74
C GLY A 195 -28.38 18.79 9.18
N VAL A 196 -29.67 18.74 9.53
CA VAL A 196 -30.53 17.58 9.29
C VAL A 196 -30.79 17.37 7.80
N LEU A 197 -31.28 18.41 7.11
CA LEU A 197 -31.61 18.30 5.68
C LEU A 197 -30.37 18.21 4.80
N SER A 198 -29.28 18.89 5.18
CA SER A 198 -28.02 18.82 4.44
C SER A 198 -27.40 17.41 4.52
N THR A 199 -27.82 16.55 5.44
CA THR A 199 -27.38 15.14 5.50
C THR A 199 -27.87 14.33 4.30
N ILE A 200 -28.97 14.72 3.64
CA ILE A 200 -29.49 14.02 2.44
C ILE A 200 -28.46 13.98 1.29
N PRO A 201 -27.93 15.12 0.80
CA PRO A 201 -26.89 15.10 -0.23
C PRO A 201 -25.58 14.49 0.27
N ALA A 202 -25.29 14.50 1.58
CA ALA A 202 -24.12 13.82 2.14
C ALA A 202 -24.21 12.28 2.01
N VAL A 203 -25.41 11.71 2.16
CA VAL A 203 -25.68 10.29 1.85
C VAL A 203 -25.45 10.02 0.36
N ALA A 204 -25.92 10.89 -0.53
CA ALA A 204 -25.68 10.76 -1.96
C ALA A 204 -24.18 10.77 -2.32
N THR A 205 -23.38 11.67 -1.71
CA THR A 205 -21.91 11.69 -1.88
C THR A 205 -21.24 10.41 -1.40
N THR A 206 -21.75 9.81 -0.32
CA THR A 206 -21.21 8.52 0.14
C THR A 206 -21.60 7.38 -0.80
N LEU A 207 -22.82 7.39 -1.32
CA LEU A 207 -23.27 6.42 -2.32
C LEU A 207 -22.50 6.52 -3.64
N SER A 208 -22.06 7.71 -4.06
CA SER A 208 -21.19 7.83 -5.24
C SER A 208 -19.82 7.16 -5.01
N GLY A 209 -19.29 7.24 -3.78
CA GLY A 209 -18.15 6.44 -3.33
C GLY A 209 -18.44 4.93 -3.37
N VAL A 210 -19.61 4.49 -2.93
CA VAL A 210 -20.03 3.08 -3.00
C VAL A 210 -20.08 2.59 -4.46
N LEU A 211 -20.68 3.35 -5.37
CA LEU A 211 -20.75 2.99 -6.80
C LEU A 211 -19.34 2.88 -7.40
N THR A 212 -18.45 3.82 -7.07
CA THR A 212 -17.04 3.77 -7.47
C THR A 212 -16.36 2.53 -6.89
N GLY A 213 -16.63 2.21 -5.63
CA GLY A 213 -16.12 1.01 -4.97
C GLY A 213 -16.53 -0.29 -5.67
N HIS A 214 -17.75 -0.37 -6.21
CA HIS A 214 -18.17 -1.51 -7.05
C HIS A 214 -17.42 -1.56 -8.38
N TRP A 215 -17.20 -0.42 -9.05
CA TRP A 215 -16.40 -0.36 -10.27
C TRP A 215 -14.96 -0.81 -10.04
N LEU A 216 -14.32 -0.34 -8.97
CA LEU A 216 -12.96 -0.76 -8.58
C LEU A 216 -12.85 -2.27 -8.29
N ARG A 217 -13.97 -2.93 -7.98
CA ARG A 217 -14.04 -4.37 -7.71
C ARG A 217 -14.45 -5.20 -8.92
N SER A 218 -14.85 -4.57 -10.01
CA SER A 218 -15.34 -5.26 -11.21
C SER A 218 -14.24 -5.93 -12.05
N GLY A 219 -12.97 -5.76 -11.68
CA GLY A 219 -11.82 -6.28 -12.44
C GLY A 219 -11.49 -5.50 -13.70
N ARG A 220 -12.22 -4.42 -14.00
CA ARG A 220 -11.92 -3.52 -15.12
C ARG A 220 -10.60 -2.79 -14.94
N ASP A 221 -10.02 -2.40 -16.07
CA ASP A 221 -8.79 -1.62 -16.06
C ASP A 221 -8.99 -0.29 -15.32
N LYS A 222 -7.97 0.11 -14.54
CA LYS A 222 -8.05 1.30 -13.68
C LYS A 222 -8.09 2.60 -14.50
N GLN A 223 -7.46 2.62 -15.67
CA GLN A 223 -7.51 3.78 -16.58
C GLN A 223 -8.89 3.89 -17.21
N GLU A 224 -9.52 2.76 -17.54
CA GLU A 224 -10.91 2.73 -18.00
C GLU A 224 -11.87 3.28 -16.93
N ILE A 225 -11.73 2.84 -15.68
CA ILE A 225 -12.54 3.34 -14.56
C ILE A 225 -12.32 4.85 -14.36
N ALA A 226 -11.05 5.30 -14.37
CA ALA A 226 -10.72 6.72 -14.26
C ALA A 226 -11.31 7.53 -15.42
N GLY A 227 -11.24 7.02 -16.65
CA GLY A 227 -11.84 7.63 -17.83
C GLY A 227 -13.36 7.78 -17.71
N TRP A 228 -14.07 6.73 -17.26
CA TRP A 228 -15.51 6.80 -17.04
C TRP A 228 -15.90 7.71 -15.87
N MET A 229 -15.10 7.77 -14.81
CA MET A 229 -15.28 8.72 -13.72
C MET A 229 -15.11 10.17 -14.18
N PHE A 230 -14.13 10.42 -15.05
CA PHE A 230 -13.92 11.72 -15.69
C PHE A 230 -15.13 12.11 -16.53
N VAL A 231 -15.60 11.21 -17.40
CA VAL A 231 -16.79 11.43 -18.25
C VAL A 231 -18.03 11.66 -17.41
N ALA A 232 -18.30 10.81 -16.41
CA ALA A 232 -19.43 10.97 -15.49
C ALA A 232 -19.37 12.32 -14.77
N GLY A 233 -18.16 12.74 -14.38
CA GLY A 233 -17.92 14.05 -13.83
C GLY A 233 -18.29 15.19 -14.79
N TRP A 234 -17.79 15.15 -16.03
CA TRP A 234 -18.09 16.19 -17.02
C TRP A 234 -19.57 16.26 -17.38
N ILE A 235 -20.25 15.11 -17.47
CA ILE A 235 -21.71 15.06 -17.66
C ILE A 235 -22.41 15.77 -16.50
N ALA A 236 -21.97 15.53 -15.26
CA ALA A 236 -22.46 16.22 -14.08
C ALA A 236 -22.30 17.75 -14.20
N ILE A 237 -21.14 18.25 -14.64
CA ILE A 237 -20.95 19.69 -14.90
C ILE A 237 -21.91 20.21 -15.96
N VAL A 238 -22.01 19.53 -17.10
CA VAL A 238 -22.85 19.98 -18.21
C VAL A 238 -24.31 20.06 -17.78
N VAL A 239 -24.79 19.11 -16.96
CA VAL A 239 -26.13 19.15 -16.38
C VAL A 239 -26.32 20.37 -15.46
N VAL A 240 -25.32 20.71 -14.65
CA VAL A 240 -25.36 21.90 -13.77
C VAL A 240 -25.34 23.20 -14.57
N LEU A 241 -24.47 23.31 -15.57
CA LEU A 241 -24.34 24.49 -16.42
C LEU A 241 -25.57 24.69 -17.33
N ALA A 242 -26.14 23.60 -17.86
CA ALA A 242 -27.37 23.64 -18.65
C ALA A 242 -28.57 24.07 -17.80
N GLY A 243 -28.64 23.62 -16.53
CA GLY A 243 -29.64 24.10 -15.57
C GLY A 243 -29.50 25.58 -15.20
N ALA A 244 -28.27 26.12 -15.23
CA ALA A 244 -27.98 27.52 -14.92
C ALA A 244 -28.34 28.50 -16.06
N HIS A 245 -28.33 28.06 -17.32
CA HIS A 245 -28.67 28.91 -18.48
C HIS A 245 -30.18 29.06 -18.75
N GLY A 246 -31.02 28.19 -18.17
CA GLY A 246 -32.44 28.14 -18.45
C GLY A 246 -33.33 28.74 -17.36
N ASN A 247 -33.07 29.95 -16.83
CA ASN A 247 -33.91 30.65 -15.82
C ASN A 247 -34.37 29.79 -14.60
N PHE A 248 -33.78 28.62 -14.36
CA PHE A 248 -34.21 27.65 -13.35
C PHE A 248 -33.34 27.69 -12.09
N VAL A 249 -32.17 28.34 -12.16
CA VAL A 249 -31.23 28.49 -11.04
C VAL A 249 -30.60 29.88 -11.11
N PRO A 250 -30.94 30.83 -10.21
CA PRO A 250 -30.19 32.08 -10.10
C PRO A 250 -28.73 31.78 -9.75
N GLN A 251 -27.79 32.40 -10.46
CA GLN A 251 -26.33 32.23 -10.35
C GLN A 251 -25.71 32.51 -8.97
N THR A 252 -26.53 32.84 -7.98
CA THR A 252 -26.12 33.45 -6.71
C THR A 252 -26.39 32.60 -5.48
N TYR A 253 -26.62 31.29 -5.58
CA TYR A 253 -26.92 30.44 -4.41
C TYR A 253 -26.19 29.09 -4.43
N LEU A 254 -24.93 29.09 -4.00
CA LEU A 254 -23.96 28.01 -4.24
C LEU A 254 -23.60 27.14 -3.00
N HIS A 255 -24.38 27.18 -1.91
CA HIS A 255 -24.18 26.23 -0.79
C HIS A 255 -25.23 25.13 -0.65
N GLN A 256 -26.47 25.34 -1.12
CA GLN A 256 -27.59 24.42 -0.83
C GLN A 256 -28.41 23.95 -2.05
N ASP A 257 -27.99 24.30 -3.26
CA ASP A 257 -28.63 23.79 -4.48
C ASP A 257 -27.98 22.46 -4.97
N LEU A 258 -28.75 21.70 -5.75
CA LEU A 258 -28.37 20.47 -6.46
C LEU A 258 -27.07 20.65 -7.25
N GLY A 259 -26.86 21.84 -7.82
CA GLY A 259 -25.64 22.22 -8.53
C GLY A 259 -24.36 22.01 -7.71
N ASN A 260 -24.38 22.30 -6.41
CA ASN A 260 -23.17 22.21 -5.58
C ASN A 260 -22.90 20.78 -5.12
N ALA A 261 -23.96 20.02 -4.84
CA ALA A 261 -23.82 18.60 -4.57
C ALA A 261 -23.19 17.89 -5.78
N ILE A 262 -23.64 18.24 -6.99
CA ILE A 262 -23.10 17.71 -8.24
C ILE A 262 -21.66 18.20 -8.49
N VAL A 263 -21.36 19.48 -8.27
CA VAL A 263 -20.00 20.05 -8.42
C VAL A 263 -19.02 19.44 -7.41
N ARG A 264 -19.43 19.19 -6.18
CA ARG A 264 -18.61 18.52 -5.15
C ARG A 264 -18.34 17.06 -5.53
N VAL A 265 -19.37 16.33 -5.98
CA VAL A 265 -19.19 14.98 -6.52
C VAL A 265 -18.27 15.01 -7.74
N PHE A 266 -18.41 15.99 -8.63
CA PHE A 266 -17.53 16.19 -9.78
C PHE A 266 -16.07 16.38 -9.39
N PHE A 267 -15.75 17.38 -8.56
CA PHE A 267 -14.36 17.65 -8.19
C PHE A 267 -13.75 16.51 -7.38
N THR A 268 -14.58 15.77 -6.63
CA THR A 268 -14.17 14.51 -6.01
C THR A 268 -13.79 13.48 -7.06
N LEU A 269 -14.65 13.24 -8.05
CA LEU A 269 -14.36 12.30 -9.14
C LEU A 269 -13.16 12.76 -9.98
N LEU A 270 -13.00 14.06 -10.23
CA LEU A 270 -11.89 14.65 -11.01
C LEU A 270 -10.55 14.54 -10.28
N LEU A 271 -10.49 14.92 -9.00
CA LEU A 271 -9.27 14.80 -8.20
C LEU A 271 -8.87 13.34 -8.03
N VAL A 272 -9.86 12.46 -7.79
CA VAL A 272 -9.63 11.02 -7.76
C VAL A 272 -9.12 10.53 -9.11
N THR A 273 -9.75 10.92 -10.23
CA THR A 273 -9.27 10.59 -11.58
C THR A 273 -7.82 11.02 -11.77
N ASN A 274 -7.47 12.26 -11.42
CA ASN A 274 -6.11 12.77 -11.56
C ASN A 274 -5.11 12.03 -10.67
N LEU A 275 -5.49 11.61 -9.46
CA LEU A 275 -4.62 10.81 -8.58
C LEU A 275 -4.48 9.38 -9.08
N PHE A 276 -5.53 8.79 -9.64
CA PHE A 276 -5.48 7.49 -10.31
C PHE A 276 -4.60 7.56 -11.57
N LEU A 277 -4.71 8.62 -12.37
CA LEU A 277 -3.88 8.87 -13.56
C LEU A 277 -2.43 9.25 -13.20
N ALA A 278 -2.20 9.98 -12.11
CA ALA A 278 -0.85 10.33 -11.64
C ALA A 278 -0.12 9.13 -11.03
N GLY A 279 -0.85 8.25 -10.33
CA GLY A 279 -0.36 6.92 -9.94
C GLY A 279 -0.25 5.93 -11.11
N CYS A 280 -0.79 6.31 -12.28
CA CYS A 280 -0.70 5.57 -13.55
C CYS A 280 -0.07 6.45 -14.64
N LYS A 281 1.05 7.13 -14.36
CA LYS A 281 1.94 7.49 -15.47
C LYS A 281 2.28 6.18 -16.18
N LYS A 282 1.70 6.02 -17.38
CA LYS A 282 2.11 5.01 -18.35
C LYS A 282 3.64 5.11 -18.43
N GLY A 283 4.33 4.03 -18.06
CA GLY A 283 5.56 3.73 -18.75
C GLY A 283 5.20 3.76 -20.23
N GLU A 284 5.85 4.66 -20.97
CA GLU A 284 5.70 4.67 -22.42
C GLU A 284 5.89 3.24 -22.91
N ASN A 285 5.01 2.79 -23.81
CA ASN A 285 5.23 1.55 -24.54
C ASN A 285 6.66 1.60 -25.07
N PRO A 286 7.52 0.59 -24.80
CA PRO A 286 8.80 0.52 -25.47
C PRO A 286 8.49 0.38 -26.96
N THR A 287 8.70 1.47 -27.70
CA THR A 287 8.99 1.38 -29.12
C THR A 287 10.12 0.37 -29.25
N SER A 288 9.88 -0.67 -30.08
CA SER A 288 10.85 -1.64 -30.64
C SER A 288 12.12 -1.91 -29.83
N PRO A 289 12.43 -3.17 -29.47
CA PRO A 289 13.50 -3.50 -28.53
C PRO A 289 14.79 -2.78 -28.92
N PRO A 290 15.33 -1.89 -28.05
CA PRO A 290 16.63 -1.34 -28.32
C PRO A 290 17.61 -2.52 -28.30
N GLU A 291 18.35 -2.63 -29.39
CA GLU A 291 19.44 -3.55 -29.59
C GLU A 291 20.24 -3.69 -28.28
N LYS A 292 20.29 -4.92 -27.74
CA LYS A 292 20.96 -5.27 -26.49
C LYS A 292 22.39 -4.70 -26.48
N LYS A 293 22.58 -3.56 -25.83
CA LYS A 293 23.86 -3.18 -25.24
C LYS A 293 23.78 -3.52 -23.77
N THR A 294 23.94 -4.80 -23.46
CA THR A 294 24.13 -5.30 -22.10
C THR A 294 25.42 -4.69 -21.56
N PRO A 295 25.42 -3.84 -20.53
CA PRO A 295 26.56 -3.82 -19.62
C PRO A 295 26.41 -5.13 -18.84
N ARG A 296 27.23 -6.15 -19.16
CA ARG A 296 27.29 -7.37 -18.36
C ARG A 296 27.68 -6.96 -16.94
N LEU A 297 26.75 -7.02 -15.99
CA LEU A 297 27.14 -7.22 -14.61
C LEU A 297 27.95 -8.52 -14.58
N SER A 298 29.23 -8.40 -14.21
CA SER A 298 30.13 -9.51 -13.93
C SER A 298 29.53 -10.42 -12.87
N ARG A 299 29.95 -11.70 -12.84
CA ARG A 299 29.51 -12.66 -11.82
C ARG A 299 29.84 -12.12 -10.41
N VAL A 300 29.12 -12.59 -9.40
CA VAL A 300 29.35 -12.21 -8.00
C VAL A 300 29.57 -13.45 -7.17
N ALA A 301 30.54 -13.39 -6.26
CA ALA A 301 30.68 -14.41 -5.24
C ALA A 301 31.09 -13.82 -3.90
N GLY A 302 30.69 -14.50 -2.84
CA GLY A 302 31.00 -14.10 -1.48
C GLY A 302 30.14 -14.84 -0.48
N PHE A 303 29.38 -14.09 0.30
CA PHE A 303 28.74 -14.62 1.50
C PHE A 303 27.21 -14.45 1.50
N ARG A 304 26.54 -15.26 2.31
CA ARG A 304 25.24 -14.91 2.90
C ARG A 304 25.43 -14.62 4.38
N ALA A 305 25.04 -13.44 4.83
CA ALA A 305 25.23 -12.99 6.21
C ALA A 305 23.88 -12.70 6.90
N SER A 306 23.67 -13.30 8.07
CA SER A 306 22.49 -13.07 8.91
C SER A 306 22.87 -12.81 10.37
N ARG A 307 22.00 -12.10 11.09
CA ARG A 307 22.15 -11.82 12.54
C ARG A 307 21.70 -13.00 13.42
N ILE A 308 21.79 -14.23 12.93
CA ILE A 308 21.57 -15.45 13.73
C ILE A 308 22.86 -15.71 14.52
N LEU A 309 22.95 -15.10 15.70
CA LEU A 309 24.19 -15.08 16.48
C LEU A 309 24.70 -16.48 16.87
N GLN A 310 23.83 -17.48 16.92
CA GLN A 310 24.22 -18.86 17.19
C GLN A 310 25.16 -19.46 16.13
N SER A 311 25.22 -18.85 14.94
CA SER A 311 26.09 -19.27 13.84
C SER A 311 27.55 -18.87 14.03
N TYR A 312 27.86 -17.95 14.96
CA TYR A 312 29.20 -17.39 15.10
C TYR A 312 29.85 -17.76 16.45
N PRO A 313 31.19 -17.87 16.49
CA PRO A 313 31.93 -18.00 17.73
C PRO A 313 31.54 -16.92 18.75
N ASN A 314 31.44 -17.31 20.02
CA ASN A 314 31.05 -16.44 21.14
C ASN A 314 29.68 -15.74 21.01
N ARG A 315 28.87 -16.09 20.00
CA ARG A 315 27.61 -15.42 19.67
C ARG A 315 27.77 -13.94 19.33
N GLU A 316 28.92 -13.59 18.77
CA GLU A 316 29.23 -12.22 18.33
C GLU A 316 29.21 -12.16 16.80
N PHE A 317 28.57 -11.13 16.26
CA PHE A 317 28.54 -10.96 14.81
C PHE A 317 29.90 -10.43 14.32
N PRO A 318 30.52 -11.06 13.31
CA PRO A 318 31.86 -10.68 12.86
C PRO A 318 31.98 -9.22 12.42
N PRO A 319 33.14 -8.59 12.61
CA PRO A 319 33.37 -7.20 12.21
C PRO A 319 33.34 -7.03 10.68
N LYS A 320 33.17 -5.80 10.21
CA LYS A 320 33.05 -5.47 8.78
C LYS A 320 34.28 -5.89 7.95
N GLU A 321 35.48 -5.84 8.54
CA GLU A 321 36.74 -6.28 7.93
C GLU A 321 36.71 -7.79 7.62
N TYR A 322 36.07 -8.59 8.47
CA TYR A 322 35.92 -10.02 8.23
C TYR A 322 35.05 -10.28 7.00
N TRP A 323 33.94 -9.57 6.84
CA TRP A 323 33.08 -9.73 5.66
C TRP A 323 33.76 -9.30 4.37
N GLN A 324 34.63 -8.28 4.41
CA GLN A 324 35.52 -7.97 3.28
C GLN A 324 36.45 -9.15 2.96
N LYS A 325 37.17 -9.68 3.96
CA LYS A 325 38.06 -10.84 3.79
C LYS A 325 37.33 -12.00 3.14
N VAL A 326 36.13 -12.34 3.61
CA VAL A 326 35.32 -13.44 3.03
C VAL A 326 34.93 -13.13 1.59
N ALA A 327 34.42 -11.93 1.29
CA ALA A 327 34.03 -11.58 -0.08
C ALA A 327 35.20 -11.62 -1.07
N GLU A 328 36.36 -11.10 -0.68
CA GLU A 328 37.58 -11.11 -1.50
C GLU A 328 38.14 -12.53 -1.68
N GLN A 329 38.23 -13.31 -0.60
CA GLN A 329 38.75 -14.69 -0.68
C GLN A 329 37.82 -15.61 -1.47
N MET A 330 36.50 -15.43 -1.35
CA MET A 330 35.53 -16.22 -2.10
C MET A 330 35.49 -15.83 -3.57
N SER A 331 35.41 -14.54 -3.90
CA SER A 331 35.43 -14.08 -5.30
C SER A 331 36.75 -14.40 -6.00
N GLY A 332 37.88 -14.33 -5.29
CA GLY A 332 39.20 -14.70 -5.80
C GLY A 332 39.37 -16.17 -6.19
N LYS A 333 38.43 -17.05 -5.84
CA LYS A 333 38.41 -18.46 -6.29
C LYS A 333 37.92 -18.62 -7.73
N PHE A 334 37.32 -17.58 -8.32
CA PHE A 334 36.65 -17.66 -9.62
C PHE A 334 37.11 -16.56 -10.57
N THR A 335 37.10 -16.83 -11.87
CA THR A 335 37.43 -15.85 -12.90
C THR A 335 36.23 -14.94 -13.22
N GLU A 336 36.50 -13.67 -13.51
CA GLU A 336 35.48 -12.65 -13.87
C GLU A 336 34.38 -12.45 -12.82
N THR A 337 34.73 -12.65 -11.55
CA THR A 337 33.81 -12.57 -10.41
C THR A 337 34.18 -11.40 -9.50
N GLN A 338 33.18 -10.65 -9.06
CA GLN A 338 33.31 -9.53 -8.13
C GLN A 338 32.94 -9.94 -6.70
N PRO A 339 33.52 -9.29 -5.67
CA PRO A 339 33.13 -9.51 -4.29
C PRO A 339 31.70 -9.02 -4.04
N GLY A 340 30.89 -9.83 -3.36
CA GLY A 340 29.54 -9.44 -2.98
C GLY A 340 28.85 -10.42 -2.04
N GLY A 341 27.57 -10.21 -1.79
CA GLY A 341 26.84 -11.07 -0.86
C GLY A 341 25.35 -10.82 -0.73
N ILE A 342 24.70 -11.73 -0.01
CA ILE A 342 23.33 -11.60 0.46
C ILE A 342 23.39 -11.08 1.90
N TRP A 343 22.89 -9.88 2.13
CA TRP A 343 22.90 -9.22 3.44
C TRP A 343 21.50 -9.20 4.04
N ILE A 344 21.26 -9.98 5.10
CA ILE A 344 19.92 -10.11 5.68
C ILE A 344 19.66 -8.99 6.67
N VAL A 345 18.66 -8.17 6.33
CA VAL A 345 18.22 -7.02 7.13
C VAL A 345 16.93 -7.28 7.89
N GLY A 346 16.22 -8.37 7.57
CA GLY A 346 14.98 -8.77 8.24
C GLY A 346 14.87 -10.28 8.43
N LEU A 347 14.65 -10.71 9.67
CA LEU A 347 14.57 -12.13 10.06
C LEU A 347 13.15 -12.51 10.49
N TYR A 348 12.69 -13.68 10.07
CA TYR A 348 11.40 -14.23 10.48
C TYR A 348 11.39 -14.49 11.99
N GLN A 349 10.25 -14.28 12.63
CA GLN A 349 10.00 -14.56 14.03
C GLN A 349 8.87 -15.58 14.17
N SER A 350 8.92 -16.41 15.21
CA SER A 350 7.99 -17.52 15.43
C SER A 350 6.51 -17.12 15.54
N ASP A 351 6.21 -15.85 15.81
CA ASP A 351 4.85 -15.31 15.83
C ASP A 351 4.35 -14.83 14.45
N GLY A 352 5.09 -15.15 13.39
CA GLY A 352 4.74 -14.78 12.02
C GLY A 352 5.21 -13.39 11.61
N SER A 353 5.82 -12.60 12.50
CA SER A 353 6.37 -11.29 12.14
C SER A 353 7.77 -11.38 11.53
N VAL A 354 8.21 -10.30 10.88
CA VAL A 354 9.61 -10.08 10.53
C VAL A 354 10.21 -9.05 11.49
N ARG A 355 11.42 -9.32 11.97
CA ARG A 355 12.21 -8.37 12.77
C ARG A 355 13.31 -7.75 11.90
N LEU A 356 13.18 -6.46 11.63
CA LEU A 356 14.18 -5.64 10.97
C LEU A 356 15.31 -5.28 11.95
N ASN A 357 16.55 -5.42 11.49
CA ASN A 357 17.77 -5.20 12.27
C ASN A 357 18.19 -3.71 12.26
N PHE A 358 17.23 -2.79 12.24
CA PHE A 358 17.42 -1.34 12.25
C PHE A 358 16.11 -0.65 12.70
N PRO A 359 16.18 0.59 13.24
CA PRO A 359 15.00 1.30 13.69
C PRO A 359 14.08 1.73 12.54
N VAL A 360 12.77 1.47 12.70
CA VAL A 360 11.72 1.96 11.81
C VAL A 360 10.84 2.93 12.57
N TYR A 361 10.75 4.17 12.07
CA TYR A 361 9.96 5.23 12.66
C TYR A 361 8.64 5.42 11.91
N GLY A 362 7.55 5.66 12.64
CA GLY A 362 6.25 5.98 12.05
C GLY A 362 5.10 5.15 12.62
N THR A 363 4.02 5.04 11.83
CA THR A 363 2.83 4.28 12.19
C THR A 363 3.18 2.78 12.27
N PRO A 364 2.63 2.02 13.24
CA PRO A 364 2.87 0.59 13.33
C PRO A 364 2.52 -0.11 12.02
N PHE A 365 3.44 -0.91 11.50
CA PHE A 365 3.21 -1.75 10.34
C PHE A 365 2.83 -3.16 10.80
N ASP A 366 1.76 -3.71 10.22
CA ASP A 366 1.30 -5.06 10.55
C ASP A 366 2.41 -6.08 10.30
N HIS A 367 2.69 -6.93 11.30
CA HIS A 367 3.69 -8.01 11.25
C HIS A 367 5.14 -7.57 10.99
N ILE A 368 5.46 -6.28 11.12
CA ILE A 368 6.84 -5.77 11.04
C ILE A 368 7.25 -5.25 12.42
N ARG A 369 8.37 -5.77 12.91
CA ARG A 369 9.05 -5.29 14.12
C ARG A 369 10.41 -4.75 13.74
N SER A 370 10.93 -3.85 14.55
CA SER A 370 12.27 -3.29 14.40
C SER A 370 12.97 -3.25 15.75
N ILE A 371 14.27 -3.44 15.74
CA ILE A 371 15.12 -3.11 16.90
C ILE A 371 15.37 -1.59 16.96
N LEU A 372 15.86 -1.10 18.09
CA LEU A 372 16.19 0.33 18.24
C LEU A 372 17.58 0.67 17.68
N ASP A 373 18.50 -0.28 17.73
CA ASP A 373 19.89 -0.08 17.31
C ASP A 373 20.05 -0.28 15.81
N GLU A 374 20.82 0.60 15.16
CA GLU A 374 21.19 0.46 13.76
C GLU A 374 22.33 -0.56 13.60
N GLN A 375 22.06 -1.69 12.95
CA GLN A 375 23.06 -2.77 12.78
C GLN A 375 23.65 -2.89 11.38
N ASN A 376 23.21 -2.12 10.38
CA ASN A 376 23.64 -2.27 8.99
C ASN A 376 24.49 -1.10 8.50
N GLU A 377 24.18 0.13 8.89
CA GLU A 377 24.80 1.36 8.35
C GLU A 377 26.33 1.33 8.32
N ALA A 378 26.97 0.90 9.41
CA ALA A 378 28.43 0.85 9.52
C ALA A 378 29.07 -0.20 8.59
N TYR A 379 28.34 -1.27 8.26
CA TYR A 379 28.78 -2.31 7.34
C TYR A 379 28.58 -1.86 5.89
N LEU A 380 27.41 -1.32 5.56
CA LEU A 380 27.11 -0.82 4.21
C LEU A 380 28.03 0.34 3.82
N SER A 381 28.27 1.28 4.73
CA SER A 381 29.25 2.37 4.51
C SER A 381 30.67 1.86 4.27
N TYR A 382 31.02 0.70 4.84
CA TYR A 382 32.31 0.07 4.63
C TYR A 382 32.35 -0.68 3.30
N PHE A 383 31.25 -1.35 2.93
CA PHE A 383 31.10 -2.02 1.64
C PHE A 383 31.15 -1.03 0.47
N ASP A 384 30.60 0.17 0.64
CA ASP A 384 30.76 1.29 -0.31
C ASP A 384 32.23 1.59 -0.59
N GLN A 385 33.05 1.68 0.47
CA GLN A 385 34.48 1.98 0.36
C GLN A 385 35.28 0.85 -0.28
N LYS A 386 34.79 -0.39 -0.17
CA LYS A 386 35.46 -1.60 -0.66
C LYS A 386 34.91 -2.11 -1.99
N GLY A 387 33.85 -1.51 -2.52
CA GLY A 387 33.20 -1.97 -3.76
C GLY A 387 32.57 -3.35 -3.63
N ILE A 388 32.03 -3.70 -2.45
CA ILE A 388 31.37 -4.99 -2.21
C ILE A 388 29.88 -4.84 -2.51
N ASN A 389 29.37 -5.60 -3.47
CA ASN A 389 27.97 -5.52 -3.89
C ASN A 389 27.07 -6.42 -3.04
N VAL A 390 26.00 -5.87 -2.45
CA VAL A 390 25.05 -6.62 -1.62
C VAL A 390 23.60 -6.43 -2.01
N TRP A 391 22.85 -7.53 -1.93
CA TRP A 391 21.39 -7.50 -1.95
C TRP A 391 20.84 -7.53 -0.53
N LEU A 392 19.91 -6.64 -0.24
CA LEU A 392 19.28 -6.58 1.07
C LEU A 392 18.11 -7.56 1.12
N GLN A 393 18.27 -8.66 1.86
CA GLN A 393 17.27 -9.72 1.96
C GLN A 393 16.38 -9.57 3.20
N VAL A 394 15.11 -9.92 3.05
CA VAL A 394 14.17 -10.12 4.16
C VAL A 394 13.58 -11.53 4.13
N GLU A 395 13.29 -12.06 5.32
CA GLU A 395 12.44 -13.22 5.58
C GLU A 395 11.05 -12.71 5.99
N PRO A 396 10.07 -12.60 5.05
CA PRO A 396 8.93 -11.70 5.23
C PRO A 396 7.94 -12.10 6.32
N GLY A 397 7.80 -13.39 6.64
CA GLY A 397 6.70 -13.86 7.47
C GLY A 397 5.35 -13.45 6.88
N LEU A 398 4.47 -12.95 7.74
CA LEU A 398 3.16 -12.41 7.36
C LEU A 398 3.21 -10.95 6.90
N ALA A 399 4.37 -10.30 6.94
CA ALA A 399 4.48 -8.91 6.53
C ALA A 399 4.30 -8.76 5.01
N ASP A 400 3.76 -7.60 4.64
CA ASP A 400 3.59 -7.21 3.25
C ASP A 400 4.96 -6.91 2.61
N VAL A 401 5.34 -7.73 1.63
CA VAL A 401 6.64 -7.63 0.94
C VAL A 401 6.80 -6.27 0.24
N ASP A 402 5.72 -5.74 -0.33
CA ASP A 402 5.67 -4.39 -0.90
C ASP A 402 6.15 -3.35 0.13
N THR A 403 5.61 -3.42 1.36
CA THR A 403 5.97 -2.53 2.46
C THR A 403 7.43 -2.72 2.89
N LEU A 404 7.91 -3.97 2.96
CA LEU A 404 9.32 -4.27 3.30
C LEU A 404 10.30 -3.69 2.28
N ILE A 405 10.03 -3.85 0.97
CA ILE A 405 10.83 -3.23 -0.10
C ILE A 405 10.93 -1.72 0.13
N SER A 406 9.78 -1.07 0.41
CA SER A 406 9.75 0.37 0.66
C SER A 406 10.52 0.79 1.91
N ILE A 407 10.39 0.07 3.03
CA ILE A 407 11.08 0.42 4.28
C ILE A 407 12.60 0.26 4.11
N VAL A 408 13.04 -0.90 3.62
CA VAL A 408 14.45 -1.25 3.50
C VAL A 408 15.15 -0.40 2.45
N LEU A 409 14.61 -0.29 1.24
CA LEU A 409 15.27 0.46 0.18
C LEU A 409 15.23 1.97 0.44
N ASN A 410 14.16 2.53 1.01
CA ASN A 410 14.21 3.95 1.37
C ASN A 410 15.26 4.27 2.42
N ARG A 411 15.56 3.31 3.31
CA ARG A 411 16.61 3.44 4.32
C ARG A 411 18.00 3.41 3.70
N TYR A 412 18.28 2.45 2.81
CA TYR A 412 19.64 2.12 2.39
C TYR A 412 19.98 2.38 0.91
N LYS A 413 19.06 2.94 0.11
CA LYS A 413 19.28 3.22 -1.33
C LYS A 413 20.45 4.16 -1.65
N ASN A 414 20.96 4.91 -0.67
CA ASN A 414 22.07 5.84 -0.88
C ASN A 414 23.44 5.15 -0.82
N HIS A 415 23.50 3.88 -0.39
CA HIS A 415 24.72 3.08 -0.43
C HIS A 415 24.94 2.54 -1.84
N SER A 416 26.10 2.86 -2.41
CA SER A 416 26.57 2.32 -3.69
C SER A 416 26.77 0.80 -3.69
N SER A 417 27.02 0.21 -2.51
CA SER A 417 27.12 -1.23 -2.31
C SER A 417 25.78 -1.94 -2.46
N VAL A 418 24.65 -1.25 -2.30
CA VAL A 418 23.33 -1.87 -2.42
C VAL A 418 22.94 -1.95 -3.89
N VAL A 419 22.80 -3.19 -4.39
CA VAL A 419 22.51 -3.47 -5.81
C VAL A 419 21.12 -4.06 -6.04
N GLY A 420 20.34 -4.24 -4.98
CA GLY A 420 19.01 -4.82 -5.10
C GLY A 420 18.39 -5.28 -3.79
N PHE A 421 17.30 -6.03 -3.94
CA PHE A 421 16.49 -6.55 -2.84
C PHE A 421 16.28 -8.04 -3.00
N GLY A 422 16.18 -8.76 -1.87
CA GLY A 422 15.97 -10.19 -1.81
C GLY A 422 14.75 -10.57 -1.02
N VAL A 423 13.94 -11.49 -1.56
CA VAL A 423 12.83 -12.10 -0.83
C VAL A 423 13.14 -13.57 -0.59
N ASP A 424 13.23 -13.94 0.68
CA ASP A 424 13.28 -15.34 1.08
C ASP A 424 11.87 -15.92 1.08
N VAL A 425 11.53 -16.64 0.01
CA VAL A 425 10.16 -17.09 -0.25
C VAL A 425 9.77 -18.23 0.69
N GLU A 426 10.73 -18.98 1.22
CA GLU A 426 10.47 -20.02 2.24
C GLU A 426 9.73 -19.44 3.47
N TRP A 427 10.05 -18.19 3.81
CA TRP A 427 9.48 -17.49 4.95
C TRP A 427 8.25 -16.63 4.58
N TYR A 428 7.92 -16.49 3.30
CA TYR A 428 6.79 -15.67 2.85
C TYR A 428 5.46 -16.36 3.20
N GLN A 429 4.71 -15.79 4.15
CA GLN A 429 3.46 -16.34 4.71
C GLN A 429 3.59 -17.77 5.25
N THR A 430 4.78 -18.14 5.77
CA THR A 430 5.07 -19.51 6.18
C THR A 430 4.17 -20.04 7.31
N SER A 431 3.65 -19.15 8.18
CA SER A 431 2.67 -19.52 9.22
C SER A 431 1.29 -19.90 8.68
N LEU A 432 1.00 -19.61 7.41
CA LEU A 432 -0.22 -20.01 6.70
C LEU A 432 0.03 -21.10 5.66
N HIS A 433 1.26 -21.21 5.16
CA HIS A 433 1.65 -22.11 4.09
C HIS A 433 2.99 -22.76 4.43
N ALA A 434 2.99 -24.06 4.74
CA ALA A 434 4.22 -24.79 5.03
C ALA A 434 5.22 -24.65 3.87
N GLY A 435 6.45 -24.22 4.19
CA GLY A 435 7.48 -23.91 3.19
C GLY A 435 7.14 -22.73 2.29
N GLY A 436 6.47 -21.71 2.84
CA GLY A 436 6.17 -20.46 2.14
C GLY A 436 5.01 -20.52 1.15
N LYS A 437 4.35 -19.38 0.93
CA LYS A 437 3.33 -19.22 -0.11
C LYS A 437 4.02 -19.14 -1.47
N LYS A 438 3.46 -19.85 -2.46
CA LYS A 438 3.86 -19.70 -3.86
C LYS A 438 3.70 -18.25 -4.31
N VAL A 439 4.75 -17.69 -4.91
CA VAL A 439 4.73 -16.36 -5.52
C VAL A 439 4.02 -16.44 -6.85
N SER A 440 3.03 -15.56 -7.06
CA SER A 440 2.37 -15.41 -8.36
C SER A 440 3.16 -14.51 -9.31
N ASP A 441 2.93 -14.66 -10.61
CA ASP A 441 3.54 -13.80 -11.63
C ASP A 441 3.31 -12.30 -11.36
N ALA A 442 2.09 -11.94 -10.95
CA ALA A 442 1.72 -10.57 -10.65
C ALA A 442 2.39 -10.02 -9.37
N GLU A 443 2.70 -10.87 -8.40
CA GLU A 443 3.46 -10.48 -7.21
C GLU A 443 4.93 -10.23 -7.58
N ALA A 444 5.54 -11.16 -8.32
CA ALA A 444 6.92 -11.03 -8.78
C ALA A 444 7.13 -9.78 -9.64
N GLU A 445 6.24 -9.54 -10.61
CA GLU A 445 6.26 -8.33 -11.45
C GLU A 445 6.11 -7.05 -10.62
N CYS A 446 5.17 -7.03 -9.66
CA CYS A 446 4.93 -5.87 -8.81
C CYS A 446 6.14 -5.56 -7.91
N TRP A 447 6.75 -6.59 -7.33
CA TRP A 447 7.95 -6.44 -6.50
C TRP A 447 9.14 -5.94 -7.33
N GLU A 448 9.36 -6.50 -8.52
CA GLU A 448 10.46 -6.07 -9.39
C GLU A 448 10.30 -4.62 -9.81
N GLN A 449 9.11 -4.23 -10.28
CA GLN A 449 8.82 -2.85 -10.65
C GLN A 449 9.05 -1.89 -9.48
N LYS A 450 8.73 -2.33 -8.25
CA LYS A 450 8.91 -1.51 -7.04
C LYS A 450 10.39 -1.35 -6.67
N VAL A 451 11.19 -2.40 -6.81
CA VAL A 451 12.65 -2.35 -6.63
C VAL A 451 13.26 -1.42 -7.69
N LYS A 452 12.90 -1.61 -8.97
CA LYS A 452 13.42 -0.79 -10.08
C LYS A 452 12.92 0.67 -10.06
N ALA A 453 11.80 0.95 -9.41
CA ALA A 453 11.34 2.33 -9.19
C ALA A 453 12.23 3.11 -8.22
N VAL A 454 12.99 2.43 -7.34
CA VAL A 454 13.98 3.08 -6.46
C VAL A 454 15.24 3.38 -7.26
N ASN A 455 15.74 2.40 -8.02
CA ASN A 455 16.86 2.54 -8.93
C ASN A 455 16.67 1.53 -10.08
N PRO A 456 16.62 1.96 -11.36
CA PRO A 456 16.41 1.07 -12.51
C PRO A 456 17.44 -0.07 -12.65
N ASP A 457 18.66 0.15 -12.14
CA ASP A 457 19.75 -0.82 -12.16
C ASP A 457 19.65 -1.86 -11.04
N TYR A 458 18.76 -1.65 -10.05
CA TYR A 458 18.53 -2.64 -9.01
C TYR A 458 17.87 -3.89 -9.58
N THR A 459 18.23 -5.02 -8.97
CA THR A 459 17.67 -6.34 -9.27
C THR A 459 16.88 -6.86 -8.06
N LEU A 460 15.80 -7.58 -8.35
CA LEU A 460 15.08 -8.36 -7.35
C LEU A 460 15.52 -9.81 -7.48
N PHE A 461 15.85 -10.44 -6.36
CA PHE A 461 15.97 -11.89 -6.31
C PHE A 461 14.85 -12.53 -5.49
N LEU A 462 14.45 -13.73 -5.92
CA LEU A 462 13.57 -14.63 -5.18
C LEU A 462 14.36 -15.88 -4.80
N LYS A 463 14.34 -16.23 -3.52
CA LYS A 463 15.08 -17.38 -2.99
C LYS A 463 14.16 -18.48 -2.49
N HIS A 464 14.42 -19.72 -2.91
CA HIS A 464 13.82 -20.94 -2.36
C HIS A 464 14.46 -22.19 -2.98
N TYR A 465 14.49 -23.30 -2.26
CA TYR A 465 14.83 -24.64 -2.77
C TYR A 465 13.79 -25.27 -3.71
N SER A 466 12.57 -24.72 -3.80
CA SER A 466 11.46 -25.36 -4.52
C SER A 466 10.98 -24.52 -5.70
N LYS A 467 11.23 -25.01 -6.91
CA LYS A 467 10.76 -24.42 -8.18
C LYS A 467 9.26 -24.13 -8.17
N SER A 468 8.47 -24.98 -7.52
CA SER A 468 7.01 -24.83 -7.42
C SER A 468 6.55 -23.57 -6.69
N ARG A 469 7.43 -22.95 -5.89
CA ARG A 469 7.18 -21.74 -5.09
C ARG A 469 7.49 -20.45 -5.86
N MET A 470 8.19 -20.57 -6.98
CA MET A 470 8.54 -19.44 -7.86
C MET A 470 7.36 -19.05 -8.78
N PRO A 471 7.38 -17.81 -9.32
CA PRO A 471 6.43 -17.39 -10.34
C PRO A 471 6.43 -18.33 -11.55
N PRO A 472 5.26 -18.87 -11.95
CA PRO A 472 5.20 -19.89 -12.99
C PRO A 472 5.68 -19.41 -14.36
N ALA A 473 5.41 -18.16 -14.74
CA ALA A 473 5.71 -17.67 -16.10
C ALA A 473 6.43 -16.31 -16.13
N TYR A 474 6.26 -15.46 -15.14
CA TYR A 474 6.95 -14.18 -15.09
C TYR A 474 8.45 -14.41 -14.90
N ARG A 475 9.24 -13.67 -15.68
CA ARG A 475 10.70 -13.82 -15.74
C ARG A 475 11.42 -12.50 -15.51
N GLY A 476 10.99 -11.40 -16.15
CA GLY A 476 11.56 -10.07 -15.92
C GLY A 476 13.10 -10.05 -15.96
N ASP A 477 13.72 -9.17 -15.18
CA ASP A 477 15.14 -9.15 -14.82
C ASP A 477 15.35 -9.72 -13.40
N LEU A 478 14.57 -10.76 -13.05
CA LEU A 478 14.69 -11.45 -11.78
C LEU A 478 15.95 -12.30 -11.72
N ILE A 479 16.48 -12.45 -10.51
CA ILE A 479 17.47 -13.46 -10.16
C ILE A 479 16.78 -14.55 -9.34
N PHE A 480 16.96 -15.82 -9.70
CA PHE A 480 16.41 -16.95 -8.94
C PHE A 480 17.52 -17.61 -8.12
N VAL A 481 17.38 -17.58 -6.80
CA VAL A 481 18.38 -18.13 -5.87
C VAL A 481 17.90 -19.47 -5.35
N ASP A 482 18.71 -20.51 -5.57
CA ASP A 482 18.50 -21.81 -4.97
C ASP A 482 19.27 -21.89 -3.63
N ASP A 483 18.63 -22.48 -2.63
CA ASP A 483 19.16 -22.68 -1.31
C ASP A 483 18.93 -24.10 -0.76
N SER A 484 18.75 -25.09 -1.65
CA SER A 484 18.66 -26.50 -1.27
C SER A 484 19.87 -26.96 -0.47
N GLN A 485 19.60 -27.91 0.42
CA GLN A 485 20.55 -28.54 1.35
C GLN A 485 20.03 -29.94 1.69
N ASP A 486 20.81 -30.69 2.47
CA ASP A 486 20.49 -32.07 2.91
C ASP A 486 20.59 -33.11 1.78
N PHE A 487 21.72 -33.07 1.06
CA PHE A 487 22.10 -34.06 0.05
C PHE A 487 22.65 -35.34 0.71
N SER A 488 21.90 -35.92 1.66
CA SER A 488 22.36 -37.02 2.51
C SER A 488 21.96 -38.42 2.06
N TYR A 489 21.09 -38.51 1.05
CA TYR A 489 20.46 -39.78 0.65
C TYR A 489 21.15 -40.45 -0.56
N SER A 490 22.03 -39.75 -1.28
CA SER A 490 22.80 -40.30 -2.40
C SER A 490 24.13 -40.93 -1.96
N ALA A 491 24.58 -41.92 -2.75
CA ALA A 491 25.95 -42.43 -2.65
C ALA A 491 27.01 -41.40 -3.08
N ASP A 492 26.59 -40.38 -3.83
CA ASP A 492 27.40 -39.26 -4.29
C ASP A 492 26.66 -37.93 -4.08
N PRO A 493 26.71 -37.37 -2.85
CA PRO A 493 26.10 -36.08 -2.50
C PRO A 493 26.58 -34.90 -3.36
N PHE A 494 27.85 -34.93 -3.78
CA PHE A 494 28.43 -33.85 -4.56
C PHE A 494 27.74 -33.76 -5.92
N HIS A 495 27.66 -34.87 -6.65
CA HIS A 495 27.00 -34.88 -7.96
C HIS A 495 25.48 -34.70 -7.85
N GLU A 496 24.85 -35.16 -6.76
CA GLU A 496 23.43 -34.91 -6.50
C GLU A 496 23.12 -33.40 -6.43
N MET A 497 23.90 -32.66 -5.64
CA MET A 497 23.75 -31.19 -5.54
C MET A 497 23.99 -30.50 -6.89
N ILE A 498 25.03 -30.89 -7.63
CA ILE A 498 25.29 -30.29 -8.96
C ILE A 498 24.12 -30.55 -9.92
N ASN A 499 23.52 -31.74 -9.89
CA ASN A 499 22.36 -32.07 -10.73
C ASN A 499 21.14 -31.23 -10.35
N GLU A 500 20.83 -31.11 -9.05
CA GLU A 500 19.70 -30.31 -8.58
C GLU A 500 19.82 -28.83 -8.96
N TYR A 501 21.00 -28.23 -8.74
CA TYR A 501 21.26 -26.85 -9.12
C TYR A 501 21.31 -26.67 -10.65
N SER A 502 21.73 -27.67 -11.41
CA SER A 502 21.68 -27.63 -12.88
C SER A 502 20.25 -27.66 -13.40
N ASP A 503 19.37 -28.43 -12.76
CA ASP A 503 17.93 -28.43 -13.03
C ASP A 503 17.32 -27.06 -12.69
N TRP A 504 17.76 -26.40 -11.62
CA TRP A 504 17.36 -25.02 -11.29
C TRP A 504 17.79 -24.02 -12.37
N GLY A 505 19.05 -24.11 -12.80
CA GLY A 505 19.59 -23.28 -13.88
C GLY A 505 18.82 -23.44 -15.19
N THR A 506 18.45 -24.68 -15.52
CA THR A 506 17.66 -25.02 -16.72
C THR A 506 16.23 -24.47 -16.63
N GLU A 507 15.55 -24.64 -15.48
CA GLU A 507 14.17 -24.17 -15.28
C GLU A 507 14.03 -22.66 -15.48
N PHE A 508 14.99 -21.90 -14.96
CA PHE A 508 14.93 -20.43 -14.96
C PHE A 508 15.72 -19.79 -16.10
N PHE A 509 16.28 -20.55 -17.03
CA PHE A 509 16.93 -19.99 -18.21
C PHE A 509 15.93 -19.15 -19.03
N PRO A 510 16.28 -17.93 -19.50
CA PRO A 510 17.61 -17.30 -19.51
C PRO A 510 17.89 -16.34 -18.33
N ASN A 511 17.05 -16.31 -17.29
CA ASN A 511 17.31 -15.48 -16.11
C ASN A 511 18.61 -15.89 -15.43
N LYS A 512 19.21 -14.92 -14.74
CA LYS A 512 20.36 -15.18 -13.87
C LYS A 512 19.92 -16.07 -12.71
N VAL A 513 20.75 -17.04 -12.38
CA VAL A 513 20.57 -17.88 -11.18
C VAL A 513 21.75 -17.71 -10.23
N ALA A 514 21.50 -17.90 -8.95
CA ALA A 514 22.54 -17.91 -7.93
C ALA A 514 22.31 -19.02 -6.92
N PHE A 515 23.36 -19.39 -6.20
CA PHE A 515 23.35 -20.57 -5.33
C PHE A 515 23.89 -20.24 -3.95
N GLN A 516 23.14 -20.62 -2.91
CA GLN A 516 23.62 -20.63 -1.53
C GLN A 516 24.03 -22.04 -1.14
N TYR A 517 25.26 -22.21 -0.68
CA TYR A 517 25.79 -23.53 -0.34
C TYR A 517 26.74 -23.49 0.86
N GLY A 518 27.14 -24.67 1.34
CA GLY A 518 27.96 -24.83 2.54
C GLY A 518 27.14 -25.04 3.81
N TYR A 519 25.90 -25.52 3.72
CA TYR A 519 25.06 -25.72 4.90
C TYR A 519 25.63 -26.78 5.87
N PRO A 520 25.34 -26.69 7.18
CA PRO A 520 25.78 -27.67 8.16
C PRO A 520 25.30 -29.10 7.88
N ASN A 521 24.09 -29.27 7.32
CA ASN A 521 23.54 -30.57 6.97
C ASN A 521 24.39 -31.31 5.93
N ASP A 522 25.06 -30.56 5.05
CA ASP A 522 25.92 -31.10 3.99
C ASP A 522 27.38 -31.26 4.41
N ARG A 523 27.71 -30.86 5.65
CA ARG A 523 29.08 -30.83 6.16
C ARG A 523 29.80 -32.16 6.09
N PHE A 524 29.08 -33.27 6.28
CA PHE A 524 29.67 -34.61 6.28
C PHE A 524 30.34 -35.00 4.94
N TRP A 525 29.97 -34.35 3.83
CA TRP A 525 30.59 -34.57 2.52
C TRP A 525 31.45 -33.39 2.08
N TRP A 526 30.97 -32.13 2.18
CA TRP A 526 31.76 -31.01 1.65
C TRP A 526 33.04 -30.77 2.44
N SER A 527 33.09 -31.12 3.74
CA SER A 527 34.32 -30.99 4.54
C SER A 527 35.44 -31.94 4.12
N LYS A 528 35.16 -32.90 3.24
CA LYS A 528 36.16 -33.81 2.67
C LYS A 528 36.82 -33.26 1.39
N LEU A 529 36.27 -32.18 0.84
CA LEU A 529 36.84 -31.50 -0.33
C LEU A 529 38.09 -30.71 0.07
N SER A 530 39.01 -30.53 -0.88
CA SER A 530 40.25 -29.77 -0.66
C SER A 530 40.01 -28.28 -0.49
N ASP A 531 39.13 -27.71 -1.31
CA ASP A 531 38.69 -26.33 -1.24
C ASP A 531 37.17 -26.30 -1.42
N PRO A 532 36.38 -26.62 -0.39
CA PRO A 532 34.94 -26.83 -0.55
C PRO A 532 34.21 -25.69 -1.28
N PRO A 533 34.44 -24.40 -0.98
CA PRO A 533 33.83 -23.30 -1.74
C PRO A 533 34.22 -23.27 -3.21
N GLY A 534 35.51 -23.50 -3.50
CA GLY A 534 36.07 -23.45 -4.85
C GLY A 534 35.70 -24.67 -5.69
N ASP A 535 35.82 -25.86 -5.13
CA ASP A 535 35.51 -27.14 -5.78
C ASP A 535 34.03 -27.20 -6.18
N ILE A 536 33.12 -26.83 -5.26
CA ILE A 536 31.68 -26.75 -5.54
C ILE A 536 31.38 -25.62 -6.54
N GLY A 537 31.88 -24.41 -6.29
CA GLY A 537 31.56 -23.25 -7.13
C GLY A 537 32.03 -23.41 -8.57
N ASN A 538 33.20 -24.01 -8.80
CA ASN A 538 33.70 -24.29 -10.14
C ASN A 538 32.86 -25.35 -10.85
N ALA A 539 32.42 -26.39 -10.15
CA ALA A 539 31.51 -27.38 -10.71
C ALA A 539 30.17 -26.75 -11.13
N LEU A 540 29.61 -25.84 -10.32
CA LEU A 540 28.39 -25.11 -10.68
C LEU A 540 28.59 -24.20 -11.90
N LEU A 541 29.68 -23.43 -11.94
CA LEU A 541 29.98 -22.55 -13.08
C LEU A 541 30.21 -23.32 -14.39
N GLN A 542 30.75 -24.53 -14.32
CA GLN A 542 30.96 -25.40 -15.48
C GLN A 542 29.65 -25.99 -16.02
N ASN A 543 28.72 -26.35 -15.14
CA ASN A 543 27.47 -27.01 -15.53
C ASN A 543 26.31 -26.05 -15.79
N ILE A 544 26.36 -24.81 -15.28
CA ILE A 544 25.22 -23.88 -15.26
C ILE A 544 25.58 -22.57 -15.97
N SER A 545 25.19 -22.48 -17.24
CA SER A 545 25.58 -21.36 -18.12
C SER A 545 25.08 -19.98 -17.68
N ASN A 546 23.93 -19.91 -17.01
CA ASN A 546 23.32 -18.70 -16.45
C ASN A 546 23.65 -18.47 -14.97
N CYS A 547 24.63 -19.20 -14.41
CA CYS A 547 25.11 -18.97 -13.05
C CYS A 547 25.78 -17.60 -12.94
N PHE A 548 25.16 -16.76 -12.11
CA PHE A 548 25.54 -15.38 -11.85
C PHE A 548 26.13 -15.19 -10.44
N GLY A 549 25.61 -15.90 -9.43
CA GLY A 549 25.95 -15.70 -8.02
C GLY A 549 26.35 -16.97 -7.27
N LEU A 550 27.40 -16.91 -6.46
CA LEU A 550 27.84 -18.01 -5.57
C LEU A 550 28.05 -17.49 -4.14
N PHE A 551 27.25 -17.96 -3.19
CA PHE A 551 27.25 -17.44 -1.82
C PHE A 551 27.45 -18.55 -0.79
N TRP A 552 28.55 -18.48 -0.05
CA TRP A 552 28.78 -19.37 1.09
C TRP A 552 27.97 -18.90 2.30
N VAL A 553 27.28 -19.82 2.97
CA VAL A 553 26.40 -19.47 4.09
C VAL A 553 27.15 -19.18 5.39
N ASP A 554 26.67 -18.20 6.15
CA ASP A 554 27.19 -17.80 7.46
C ASP A 554 27.17 -18.92 8.52
N PHE A 555 26.33 -19.93 8.38
CA PHE A 555 26.25 -21.06 9.32
C PHE A 555 27.57 -21.83 9.48
N THR A 556 28.43 -21.81 8.47
CA THR A 556 29.71 -22.53 8.44
C THR A 556 30.85 -21.66 7.90
N VAL A 557 30.60 -20.37 7.65
CA VAL A 557 31.57 -19.46 7.03
C VAL A 557 32.88 -19.39 7.82
N THR A 558 32.81 -19.42 9.15
CA THR A 558 34.00 -19.37 10.01
C THR A 558 34.80 -20.66 10.04
N GLU A 559 34.24 -21.78 9.58
CA GLU A 559 34.98 -23.05 9.44
C GLU A 559 35.87 -23.04 8.21
N VAL A 560 35.43 -22.36 7.16
CA VAL A 560 36.11 -22.27 5.87
C VAL A 560 37.00 -21.03 5.80
N PHE A 561 36.53 -19.92 6.34
CA PHE A 561 37.21 -18.64 6.42
C PHE A 561 37.33 -18.24 7.89
N PRO A 562 38.38 -18.67 8.60
CA PRO A 562 38.55 -18.36 10.03
C PRO A 562 38.59 -16.86 10.32
N LEU A 563 38.15 -16.47 11.53
CA LEU A 563 38.15 -15.08 11.99
C LEU A 563 39.57 -14.50 12.14
N ASP A 564 40.57 -15.36 12.37
CA ASP A 564 41.97 -15.02 12.66
C ASP A 564 42.79 -14.65 11.41
#